data_AF-A5D5N3-F1
#
_entry.id   AF-A5D5N3-F1
#
_cell.length_a   1.000
_cell.length_b   1.000
_cell.length_c   1.000
_cell.angle_alpha   90.00
_cell.angle_beta   90.00
_cell.angle_gamma   90.00
#
_symmetry.space_group_name_H-M   'P 1'
#
loop_
_entity.id
_entity.type
_entity.pdbx_description
1 polymer ?
#
loop_
_entity_poly.entity_id
_entity_poly.type
_entity_poly.pdbx_seq_one_letter_code
_entity_poly.pdbx_strand_id
1 'polypeptide(L)'
;MFMEALTRFFTALMRKYLPDPFVFAIILTFLTMVLAIFLEGKGLVDVISYWGGGFWNLLAFTTQMAVILAMGYVLAKTPLVEKILDYLVSLIKTPRAAIAVATLVGAVGSYLNWGFGLIIGALVARKFAEKIRGIHYPLIMASAYSGFCLYGLGITGTIPMLIATKGHFLEKEMGIIPLDQTIFSAPILVLSVITLITLPIVNMLAMPRNKENIIELDPTVFAFEEKAKAPAGPAGQPLTLAERMNNSYILGWLIGLMGIAYLVKYFAKGGGLDLNIVNFIIIFVGILLLGTPSRYIGV
;
A
#
# COMPACT_ATOMS: atom_id res chain seq x y z
N MET A 1 0.69 -10.03 -29.97
CA MET A 1 0.01 -9.11 -30.91
C MET A 1 -1.23 -8.49 -30.27
N PHE A 2 -2.28 -9.25 -29.94
CA PHE A 2 -3.48 -8.67 -29.32
C PHE A 2 -3.22 -7.96 -27.97
N MET A 3 -2.67 -8.66 -26.97
CA MET A 3 -2.40 -8.06 -25.64
C MET A 3 -1.51 -6.82 -25.71
N GLU A 4 -0.50 -6.84 -26.57
CA GLU A 4 0.42 -5.71 -26.75
C GLU A 4 -0.26 -4.50 -27.41
N ALA A 5 -1.13 -4.72 -28.39
CA ALA A 5 -1.94 -3.66 -28.99
C ALA A 5 -2.90 -3.05 -27.95
N LEU A 6 -3.52 -3.90 -27.12
CA LEU A 6 -4.42 -3.48 -26.06
C LEU A 6 -3.69 -2.62 -25.01
N THR A 7 -2.52 -3.05 -24.55
CA THR A 7 -1.68 -2.29 -23.61
C THR A 7 -1.29 -0.93 -24.18
N ARG A 8 -0.86 -0.87 -25.45
CA ARG A 8 -0.51 0.40 -26.11
C ARG A 8 -1.71 1.33 -26.21
N PHE A 9 -2.88 0.81 -26.58
CA PHE A 9 -4.11 1.59 -26.67
C PHE A 9 -4.47 2.25 -25.34
N PHE A 10 -4.57 1.46 -24.26
CA PHE A 10 -4.89 2.01 -22.95
C PHE A 10 -3.80 2.95 -22.44
N THR A 11 -2.52 2.64 -22.66
CA THR A 11 -1.42 3.54 -22.26
C THR A 11 -1.54 4.91 -22.94
N ALA A 12 -1.84 4.94 -24.24
CA ALA A 12 -2.03 6.18 -24.99
C ALA A 12 -3.26 6.97 -24.50
N LEU A 13 -4.35 6.26 -24.20
CA LEU A 13 -5.56 6.86 -23.65
C LEU A 13 -5.28 7.52 -22.28
N MET A 14 -4.69 6.77 -21.35
CA MET A 14 -4.42 7.26 -20.00
C MET A 14 -3.46 8.44 -20.01
N ARG A 15 -2.37 8.38 -20.80
CA ARG A 15 -1.42 9.50 -20.92
C ARG A 15 -2.05 10.78 -21.46
N LYS A 16 -3.10 10.67 -22.27
CA LYS A 16 -3.74 11.83 -22.91
C LYS A 16 -4.88 12.41 -22.08
N TYR A 17 -5.60 11.58 -21.33
CA TYR A 17 -6.88 11.98 -20.71
C TYR A 17 -6.97 11.79 -19.20
N LEU A 18 -6.03 11.10 -18.54
CA LEU A 18 -6.06 10.95 -17.09
C LEU A 18 -5.29 12.10 -16.42
N PRO A 19 -5.95 13.09 -15.81
CA PRO A 19 -5.28 14.11 -15.02
C PRO A 19 -4.81 13.56 -13.67
N ASP A 20 -4.02 14.35 -12.96
CA ASP A 20 -3.58 14.01 -11.61
C ASP A 20 -4.76 13.85 -10.63
N PRO A 21 -4.68 12.96 -9.62
CA PRO A 21 -5.75 12.74 -8.64
C PRO A 21 -6.26 14.01 -7.95
N PHE A 22 -5.38 15.00 -7.72
CA PHE A 22 -5.76 16.27 -7.12
C PHE A 22 -6.69 17.10 -8.02
N VAL A 23 -6.47 17.06 -9.34
CA VAL A 23 -7.35 17.72 -10.31
C VAL A 23 -8.74 17.09 -10.28
N PHE A 24 -8.82 15.75 -10.19
CA PHE A 24 -10.11 15.07 -10.01
C PHE A 24 -10.84 15.54 -8.75
N ALA A 25 -10.14 15.69 -7.62
CA ALA A 25 -10.75 16.18 -6.38
C ALA A 25 -11.31 17.61 -6.53
N ILE A 26 -10.58 18.50 -7.22
CA ILE A 26 -11.05 19.86 -7.54
C ILE A 26 -12.31 19.81 -8.41
N ILE A 27 -12.30 19.03 -9.49
CA ILE A 27 -13.44 18.90 -10.40
C ILE A 27 -14.66 18.36 -9.66
N LEU A 28 -14.50 17.31 -8.85
CA LEU A 28 -15.58 16.73 -8.06
C LEU A 28 -16.11 17.71 -7.00
N THR A 29 -15.25 18.54 -6.43
CA THR A 29 -15.66 19.60 -5.50
C THR A 29 -16.60 20.59 -6.19
N PHE A 30 -16.19 21.14 -7.34
CA PHE A 30 -17.02 22.08 -8.08
C PHE A 30 -18.29 21.44 -8.64
N LEU A 31 -18.22 20.19 -9.12
CA LEU A 31 -19.38 19.43 -9.54
C LEU A 31 -20.38 19.29 -8.38
N THR A 32 -19.92 18.92 -7.19
CA THR A 32 -20.77 18.78 -6.01
C THR A 32 -21.41 20.12 -5.62
N MET A 33 -20.66 21.23 -5.71
CA MET A 33 -21.20 22.57 -5.48
C MET A 33 -22.30 22.93 -6.48
N VAL A 34 -22.10 22.65 -7.77
CA VAL A 34 -23.10 22.87 -8.83
C VAL A 34 -24.36 22.05 -8.55
N LEU A 35 -24.21 20.75 -8.21
CA LEU A 35 -25.35 19.89 -7.88
C LEU A 35 -26.11 20.41 -6.65
N ALA A 36 -25.42 20.86 -5.61
CA ALA A 36 -26.06 21.42 -4.43
C ALA A 36 -26.87 22.71 -4.74
N ILE A 37 -26.39 23.54 -5.67
CA ILE A 37 -27.11 24.76 -6.06
C ILE A 37 -28.32 24.43 -6.92
N PHE A 38 -28.15 23.64 -7.97
CA PHE A 38 -29.19 23.45 -8.98
C PHE A 38 -30.18 22.32 -8.67
N LEU A 39 -29.78 21.28 -7.95
CA LEU A 39 -30.66 20.15 -7.60
C LEU A 39 -31.24 20.28 -6.19
N GLU A 40 -30.41 20.69 -5.22
CA GLU A 40 -30.83 20.83 -3.81
C GLU A 40 -31.29 22.26 -3.46
N GLY A 41 -31.25 23.18 -4.42
CA GLY A 41 -31.72 24.56 -4.27
C GLY A 41 -30.95 25.39 -3.23
N LYS A 42 -29.69 25.04 -2.94
CA LYS A 42 -28.89 25.73 -1.92
C LYS A 42 -28.28 27.04 -2.47
N GLY A 43 -28.22 28.07 -1.63
CA GLY A 43 -27.56 29.33 -1.99
C GLY A 43 -26.04 29.17 -2.09
N LEU A 44 -25.40 29.94 -2.98
CA LEU A 44 -23.94 29.88 -3.19
C LEU A 44 -23.14 30.08 -1.90
N VAL A 45 -23.54 31.05 -1.07
CA VAL A 45 -22.89 31.35 0.21
C VAL A 45 -23.00 30.18 1.19
N ASP A 46 -24.17 29.54 1.24
CA ASP A 46 -24.39 28.37 2.10
C ASP A 46 -23.52 27.20 1.65
N VAL A 47 -23.45 26.94 0.33
CA VAL A 47 -22.63 25.86 -0.24
C VAL A 47 -21.15 26.06 0.06
N ILE A 48 -20.64 27.29 -0.08
CA ILE A 48 -19.25 27.62 0.29
C ILE A 48 -19.04 27.39 1.79
N SER A 49 -20.00 27.78 2.62
CA SER A 49 -19.94 27.60 4.07
C SER A 49 -19.96 26.11 4.47
N TYR A 50 -20.77 25.28 3.79
CA TYR A 50 -20.79 23.83 3.98
C TYR A 50 -19.46 23.19 3.58
N TRP A 51 -18.88 23.60 2.45
CA TRP A 51 -17.58 23.11 2.00
C TRP A 51 -16.47 23.44 3.00
N GLY A 52 -16.39 24.71 3.43
CA GLY A 52 -15.38 25.17 4.38
C GLY A 52 -15.57 24.54 5.77
N GLY A 53 -16.81 24.50 6.27
CA GLY A 53 -17.14 23.89 7.56
C GLY A 53 -16.91 22.38 7.59
N GLY A 54 -17.04 21.71 6.45
CA GLY A 54 -16.83 20.27 6.32
C GLY A 54 -15.38 19.83 6.12
N PHE A 55 -14.44 20.77 5.86
CA PHE A 55 -13.08 20.46 5.44
C PHE A 55 -12.34 19.51 6.40
N TRP A 56 -12.55 19.66 7.71
CA TRP A 56 -11.86 18.88 8.74
C TRP A 56 -12.64 17.66 9.25
N ASN A 57 -13.82 17.35 8.69
CA ASN A 57 -14.68 16.27 9.17
C ASN A 57 -14.04 14.88 9.07
N LEU A 58 -13.08 14.71 8.18
CA LEU A 58 -12.41 13.43 7.92
C LEU A 58 -10.99 13.37 8.49
N LEU A 59 -10.59 14.26 9.41
CA LEU A 59 -9.21 14.30 9.91
C LEU A 59 -8.74 12.96 10.51
N ALA A 60 -9.59 12.30 11.30
CA ALA A 60 -9.30 10.98 11.86
C ALA A 60 -9.11 9.93 10.75
N PHE A 61 -10.02 9.91 9.77
CA PHE A 61 -9.96 9.01 8.62
C PHE A 61 -8.71 9.26 7.77
N THR A 62 -8.40 10.51 7.45
CA THR A 62 -7.18 10.92 6.73
C THR A 62 -5.93 10.48 7.48
N THR A 63 -5.90 10.63 8.81
CA THR A 63 -4.77 10.17 9.63
C THR A 63 -4.63 8.65 9.60
N GLN A 64 -5.75 7.91 9.68
CA GLN A 64 -5.74 6.45 9.54
C GLN A 64 -5.15 6.02 8.18
N MET A 65 -5.49 6.73 7.10
CA MET A 65 -4.98 6.45 5.75
C MET A 65 -3.51 6.87 5.57
N ALA A 66 -3.07 7.93 6.24
CA ALA A 66 -1.65 8.29 6.28
C ALA A 66 -0.83 7.23 7.03
N VAL A 67 -1.33 6.75 8.18
CA VAL A 67 -0.68 5.72 8.99
C VAL A 67 -0.60 4.39 8.24
N ILE A 68 -1.66 3.94 7.58
CA ILE A 68 -1.63 2.65 6.88
C ILE A 68 -0.58 2.64 5.76
N LEU A 69 -0.43 3.76 5.03
CA LEU A 69 0.57 3.90 3.99
C LEU A 69 1.98 4.03 4.56
N ALA A 70 2.19 4.94 5.51
CA ALA A 70 3.49 5.20 6.12
C ALA A 70 4.02 3.96 6.84
N MET A 71 3.19 3.29 7.64
CA MET A 71 3.59 2.09 8.37
C MET A 71 3.69 0.88 7.45
N GLY A 72 2.90 0.84 6.37
CA GLY A 72 3.07 -0.08 5.25
C GLY A 72 4.47 0.00 4.64
N TYR A 73 4.95 1.22 4.39
CA TYR A 73 6.31 1.47 3.92
C TYR A 73 7.37 1.03 4.95
N VAL A 74 7.18 1.38 6.23
CA VAL A 74 8.09 0.94 7.30
C VAL A 74 8.22 -0.58 7.37
N LEU A 75 7.08 -1.29 7.34
CA LEU A 75 7.05 -2.76 7.35
C LEU A 75 7.77 -3.36 6.12
N ALA A 76 7.57 -2.77 4.94
CA ALA A 76 8.19 -3.21 3.69
C ALA A 76 9.72 -3.14 3.68
N LYS A 77 10.30 -2.25 4.50
CA LYS A 77 11.74 -2.03 4.62
C LYS A 77 12.36 -2.77 5.81
N THR A 78 11.61 -3.63 6.48
CA THR A 78 12.17 -4.46 7.56
C THR A 78 13.19 -5.47 7.01
N PRO A 79 14.23 -5.83 7.79
CA PRO A 79 15.21 -6.84 7.38
C PRO A 79 14.60 -8.21 7.07
N LEU A 80 13.48 -8.56 7.72
CA LEU A 80 12.76 -9.80 7.45
C LEU A 80 12.14 -9.79 6.05
N VAL A 81 11.43 -8.71 5.69
CA VAL A 81 10.82 -8.57 4.36
C VAL A 81 11.88 -8.53 3.28
N GLU A 82 12.98 -7.80 3.49
CA GLU A 82 14.09 -7.75 2.54
C GLU A 82 14.67 -9.14 2.26
N LYS A 83 14.93 -9.94 3.30
CA LYS A 83 15.38 -11.34 3.16
C LYS A 83 14.39 -12.21 2.38
N ILE A 84 13.09 -12.05 2.61
CA ILE A 84 12.05 -12.79 1.88
C ILE A 84 12.06 -12.40 0.40
N LEU A 85 12.15 -11.10 0.09
CA LEU A 85 12.20 -10.62 -1.28
C LEU A 85 13.47 -11.11 -2.00
N ASP A 86 14.63 -11.04 -1.36
CA ASP A 86 15.89 -11.54 -1.92
C ASP A 86 15.84 -13.04 -2.20
N TYR A 87 15.24 -13.80 -1.28
CA TYR A 87 15.01 -15.23 -1.48
C TYR A 87 14.09 -15.49 -2.67
N LEU A 88 12.95 -14.81 -2.79
CA LEU A 88 12.05 -14.95 -3.94
C LEU A 88 12.76 -14.60 -5.25
N VAL A 89 13.55 -13.52 -5.26
CA VAL A 89 14.35 -13.09 -6.42
C VAL A 89 15.47 -14.07 -6.74
N SER A 90 15.92 -14.87 -5.77
CA SER A 90 16.88 -15.97 -6.00
C SER A 90 16.31 -17.15 -6.79
N LEU A 91 15.01 -17.43 -6.62
CA LEU A 91 14.37 -18.61 -7.19
C LEU A 91 13.97 -18.43 -8.66
N ILE A 92 13.63 -17.20 -9.07
CA ILE A 92 13.06 -16.94 -10.39
C ILE A 92 14.15 -16.54 -11.39
N LYS A 93 14.08 -17.12 -12.59
CA LYS A 93 15.12 -16.96 -13.63
C LYS A 93 14.62 -16.41 -14.95
N THR A 94 13.30 -16.34 -15.18
CA THR A 94 12.74 -15.94 -16.48
C THR A 94 11.91 -14.65 -16.35
N PRO A 95 11.93 -13.76 -17.38
CA PRO A 95 11.19 -12.50 -17.33
C PRO A 95 9.68 -12.64 -17.05
N ARG A 96 9.06 -13.64 -17.67
CA ARG A 96 7.63 -13.92 -17.52
C ARG A 96 7.27 -14.38 -16.11
N ALA A 97 8.07 -15.28 -15.54
CA ALA A 97 7.87 -15.71 -14.16
C ALA A 97 8.13 -14.56 -13.17
N ALA A 98 9.10 -13.69 -13.44
CA ALA A 98 9.36 -12.51 -12.62
C ALA A 98 8.16 -11.55 -12.59
N ILE A 99 7.51 -11.30 -13.73
CA ILE A 99 6.27 -10.52 -13.79
C ILE A 99 5.15 -11.16 -12.99
N ALA A 100 4.94 -12.47 -13.14
CA ALA A 100 3.90 -13.19 -12.41
C ALA A 100 4.14 -13.12 -10.89
N VAL A 101 5.37 -13.37 -10.44
CA VAL A 101 5.73 -13.33 -9.01
C VAL A 101 5.67 -11.91 -8.46
N ALA A 102 6.15 -10.89 -9.20
CA ALA A 102 6.02 -9.50 -8.77
C ALA A 102 4.55 -9.07 -8.63
N THR A 103 3.70 -9.51 -9.56
CA THR A 103 2.24 -9.31 -9.47
C THR A 103 1.67 -9.98 -8.21
N LEU A 104 2.03 -11.23 -7.95
CA LEU A 104 1.56 -11.98 -6.78
C LEU A 104 2.01 -11.33 -5.47
N VAL A 105 3.27 -10.90 -5.38
CA VAL A 105 3.78 -10.21 -4.18
C VAL A 105 3.00 -8.90 -3.95
N GLY A 106 2.81 -8.08 -4.99
CA GLY A 106 2.01 -6.86 -4.91
C GLY A 106 0.54 -7.12 -4.55
N ALA A 107 -0.07 -8.17 -5.11
CA ALA A 107 -1.46 -8.54 -4.87
C ALA A 107 -1.68 -9.08 -3.46
N VAL A 108 -0.87 -10.04 -3.01
CA VAL A 108 -0.93 -10.60 -1.65
C VAL A 108 -0.61 -9.51 -0.63
N GLY A 109 0.44 -8.72 -0.88
CA GLY A 109 0.76 -7.56 -0.06
C GLY A 109 -0.44 -6.62 0.06
N SER A 110 -1.08 -6.27 -1.06
CA SER A 110 -2.20 -5.33 -1.06
C SER A 110 -3.47 -5.89 -0.43
N TYR A 111 -3.69 -7.19 -0.56
CA TYR A 111 -4.79 -7.91 0.09
C TYR A 111 -4.64 -7.90 1.62
N LEU A 112 -3.41 -8.09 2.12
CA LEU A 112 -3.10 -8.08 3.55
C LEU A 112 -3.05 -6.67 4.14
N ASN A 113 -2.42 -5.75 3.43
CA ASN A 113 -2.33 -4.34 3.75
C ASN A 113 -1.97 -3.54 2.49
N TRP A 114 -2.90 -2.71 2.01
CA TRP A 114 -2.70 -2.02 0.74
C TRP A 114 -1.51 -1.05 0.73
N GLY A 115 -1.22 -0.39 1.86
CA GLY A 115 -0.05 0.47 2.00
C GLY A 115 1.26 -0.31 1.85
N PHE A 116 1.36 -1.47 2.50
CA PHE A 116 2.49 -2.40 2.38
C PHE A 116 2.62 -2.97 0.97
N GLY A 117 1.51 -3.41 0.37
CA GLY A 117 1.45 -4.00 -0.97
C GLY A 117 2.01 -3.11 -2.07
N LEU A 118 1.66 -1.81 -2.04
CA LEU A 118 2.19 -0.81 -2.97
C LEU A 118 3.72 -0.73 -2.94
N ILE A 119 4.30 -0.79 -1.75
CA ILE A 119 5.75 -0.65 -1.57
C ILE A 119 6.47 -1.95 -1.92
N ILE A 120 6.06 -3.10 -1.38
CA ILE A 120 6.76 -4.37 -1.65
C ILE A 120 6.67 -4.79 -3.11
N GLY A 121 5.56 -4.48 -3.79
CA GLY A 121 5.39 -4.74 -5.21
C GLY A 121 6.45 -4.00 -6.04
N ALA A 122 6.61 -2.70 -5.79
CA ALA A 122 7.62 -1.89 -6.45
C ALA A 122 9.05 -2.38 -6.13
N LEU A 123 9.33 -2.70 -4.87
CA LEU A 123 10.65 -3.18 -4.44
C LEU A 123 11.04 -4.50 -5.12
N VAL A 124 10.14 -5.50 -5.15
CA VAL A 124 10.44 -6.79 -5.75
C VAL A 124 10.54 -6.70 -7.28
N ALA A 125 9.69 -5.88 -7.93
CA ALA A 125 9.76 -5.64 -9.36
C ALA A 125 11.11 -5.04 -9.76
N ARG A 126 11.61 -4.08 -8.97
CA ARG A 126 12.93 -3.49 -9.16
C ARG A 126 14.04 -4.54 -9.00
N LYS A 127 14.05 -5.30 -7.89
CA LYS A 127 15.06 -6.37 -7.66
C LYS A 127 15.08 -7.40 -8.79
N PHE A 128 13.93 -7.75 -9.36
CA PHE A 128 13.87 -8.61 -10.54
C PHE A 128 14.49 -7.96 -11.78
N ALA A 129 14.16 -6.70 -12.04
CA ALA A 129 14.67 -5.97 -13.21
C ALA A 129 16.19 -5.71 -13.15
N GLU A 130 16.75 -5.56 -11.95
CA GLU A 130 18.21 -5.48 -11.72
C GLU A 130 18.92 -6.81 -12.04
N LYS A 131 18.27 -7.94 -11.73
CA LYS A 131 18.88 -9.27 -11.81
C LYS A 131 18.65 -10.00 -13.13
N ILE A 132 17.48 -9.84 -13.74
CA ILE A 132 17.04 -10.63 -14.89
C ILE A 132 17.00 -9.74 -16.13
N ARG A 133 17.92 -10.02 -17.07
CA ARG A 133 17.95 -9.39 -18.40
C ARG A 133 16.71 -9.76 -19.23
N GLY A 134 16.32 -8.86 -20.11
CA GLY A 134 15.16 -9.03 -20.99
C GLY A 134 13.81 -8.84 -20.30
N ILE A 135 13.76 -8.28 -19.08
CA ILE A 135 12.51 -7.84 -18.45
C ILE A 135 12.13 -6.46 -18.99
N HIS A 136 10.88 -6.29 -19.43
CA HIS A 136 10.34 -4.98 -19.77
C HIS A 136 9.99 -4.24 -18.48
N TYR A 137 10.87 -3.33 -18.05
CA TYR A 137 10.81 -2.64 -16.77
C TYR A 137 9.49 -1.90 -16.51
N PRO A 138 8.92 -1.13 -17.47
CA PRO A 138 7.61 -0.51 -17.28
C PRO A 138 6.50 -1.52 -16.97
N LEU A 139 6.55 -2.70 -17.58
CA LEU A 139 5.51 -3.73 -17.42
C LEU A 139 5.64 -4.41 -16.07
N ILE A 140 6.84 -4.80 -15.62
CA ILE A 140 6.96 -5.44 -14.30
C ILE A 140 6.56 -4.48 -13.17
N MET A 141 6.87 -3.18 -13.31
CA MET A 141 6.40 -2.15 -12.37
C MET A 141 4.87 -2.01 -12.41
N ALA A 142 4.28 -1.90 -13.60
CA ALA A 142 2.83 -1.85 -13.75
C ALA A 142 2.14 -3.12 -13.23
N SER A 143 2.77 -4.27 -13.44
CA SER A 143 2.24 -5.58 -13.02
C SER A 143 2.24 -5.73 -11.51
N ALA A 144 3.33 -5.34 -10.85
CA ALA A 144 3.38 -5.32 -9.39
C ALA A 144 2.38 -4.32 -8.80
N TYR A 145 2.29 -3.11 -9.37
CA TYR A 145 1.33 -2.09 -8.94
C TYR A 145 -0.12 -2.52 -9.17
N SER A 146 -0.41 -3.25 -10.26
CA SER A 146 -1.77 -3.77 -10.54
C SER A 146 -2.27 -4.71 -9.45
N GLY A 147 -1.38 -5.30 -8.63
CA GLY A 147 -1.76 -6.03 -7.43
C GLY A 147 -2.64 -5.21 -6.48
N PHE A 148 -2.55 -3.88 -6.53
CA PHE A 148 -3.44 -2.96 -5.82
C PHE A 148 -4.92 -3.19 -6.16
N CYS A 149 -5.29 -3.81 -7.28
CA CYS A 149 -6.68 -4.21 -7.55
C CYS A 149 -7.32 -5.05 -6.43
N LEU A 150 -6.51 -5.75 -5.61
CA LEU A 150 -6.97 -6.54 -4.47
C LEU A 150 -7.23 -5.68 -3.21
N TYR A 151 -6.86 -4.40 -3.18
CA TYR A 151 -6.94 -3.57 -1.97
C TYR A 151 -8.35 -3.51 -1.39
N GLY A 152 -9.35 -3.32 -2.24
CA GLY A 152 -10.76 -3.20 -1.84
C GLY A 152 -11.41 -4.53 -1.52
N LEU A 153 -10.78 -5.64 -1.93
CA LEU A 153 -11.22 -7.02 -1.67
C LEU A 153 -10.52 -7.62 -0.43
N GLY A 154 -9.45 -6.97 0.03
CA GLY A 154 -8.58 -7.43 1.09
C GLY A 154 -9.01 -7.04 2.50
N ILE A 155 -8.23 -7.54 3.47
CA ILE A 155 -8.44 -7.34 4.91
C ILE A 155 -8.42 -5.85 5.28
N THR A 156 -7.68 -5.05 4.53
CA THR A 156 -7.56 -3.60 4.75
C THR A 156 -8.38 -2.77 3.77
N GLY A 157 -9.43 -3.35 3.17
CA GLY A 157 -10.34 -2.60 2.32
C GLY A 157 -10.90 -1.40 3.07
N THR A 158 -10.48 -0.19 2.68
CA THR A 158 -10.75 1.04 3.44
C THR A 158 -12.23 1.25 3.73
N ILE A 159 -13.08 1.07 2.71
CA ILE A 159 -14.53 1.26 2.85
C ILE A 159 -15.18 0.15 3.71
N PRO A 160 -14.99 -1.15 3.43
CA PRO A 160 -15.48 -2.23 4.30
C PRO A 160 -15.07 -2.07 5.77
N MET A 161 -13.82 -1.70 6.02
CA MET A 161 -13.30 -1.52 7.38
C MET A 161 -13.89 -0.28 8.06
N LEU A 162 -14.07 0.82 7.35
CA LEU A 162 -14.70 2.03 7.88
C LEU A 162 -16.15 1.76 8.30
N ILE A 163 -16.96 1.16 7.42
CA ILE A 163 -18.39 0.95 7.69
C ILE A 163 -18.66 -0.19 8.70
N ALA A 164 -17.66 -1.03 8.97
CA ALA A 164 -17.69 -1.98 10.08
C ALA A 164 -17.31 -1.35 11.43
N THR A 165 -16.77 -0.13 11.44
CA THR A 165 -16.25 0.55 12.64
C THR A 165 -17.35 1.35 13.34
N LYS A 166 -17.63 1.06 14.61
CA LYS A 166 -18.57 1.87 15.42
C LYS A 166 -18.12 3.34 15.48
N GLY A 167 -19.06 4.26 15.33
CA GLY A 167 -18.84 5.70 15.37
C GLY A 167 -18.39 6.31 14.04
N HIS A 168 -18.45 5.57 12.93
CA HIS A 168 -18.16 6.14 11.62
C HIS A 168 -19.20 7.20 11.23
N PHE A 169 -18.81 8.15 10.36
CA PHE A 169 -19.60 9.35 10.08
C PHE A 169 -20.94 9.11 9.35
N LEU A 170 -21.20 7.88 8.88
CA LEU A 170 -22.45 7.49 8.21
C LEU A 170 -23.29 6.50 9.04
N GLU A 171 -22.90 6.20 10.30
CA GLU A 171 -23.56 5.14 11.08
C GLU A 171 -25.05 5.42 11.27
N LYS A 172 -25.47 6.68 11.35
CA LYS A 172 -26.88 7.04 11.55
C LYS A 172 -27.74 6.75 10.33
N GLU A 173 -27.18 6.85 9.13
CA GLU A 173 -27.87 6.71 7.86
C GLU A 173 -27.92 5.27 7.38
N MET A 174 -26.85 4.50 7.58
CA MET A 174 -26.70 3.14 7.06
C MET A 174 -26.52 2.06 8.13
N GLY A 175 -26.33 2.43 9.39
CA GLY A 175 -25.92 1.50 10.43
C GLY A 175 -24.50 0.97 10.22
N ILE A 176 -24.14 -0.06 11.00
CA ILE A 176 -22.84 -0.74 10.88
C ILE A 176 -23.00 -1.94 9.96
N ILE A 177 -22.15 -2.04 8.94
CA ILE A 177 -22.10 -3.21 8.04
C ILE A 177 -20.89 -4.08 8.41
N PRO A 178 -21.10 -5.30 8.92
CA PRO A 178 -20.01 -6.16 9.37
C PRO A 178 -19.22 -6.79 8.20
N LEU A 179 -18.01 -7.28 8.51
CA LEU A 179 -17.06 -7.77 7.49
C LEU A 179 -17.48 -9.08 6.82
N ASP A 180 -18.28 -9.91 7.49
CA ASP A 180 -18.88 -11.14 6.94
C ASP A 180 -19.87 -10.87 5.80
N GLN A 181 -20.47 -9.68 5.77
CA GLN A 181 -21.33 -9.21 4.68
C GLN A 181 -20.56 -8.51 3.55
N THR A 182 -19.27 -8.23 3.74
CA THR A 182 -18.44 -7.48 2.78
C THR A 182 -17.25 -8.32 2.33
N ILE A 183 -16.04 -8.05 2.82
CA ILE A 183 -14.78 -8.67 2.36
C ILE A 183 -14.68 -10.16 2.70
N PHE A 184 -15.40 -10.63 3.72
CA PHE A 184 -15.47 -12.06 4.06
C PHE A 184 -16.74 -12.75 3.54
N SER A 185 -17.54 -12.06 2.72
CA SER A 185 -18.65 -12.71 2.02
C SER A 185 -18.13 -13.65 0.94
N ALA A 186 -18.86 -14.75 0.69
CA ALA A 186 -18.46 -15.75 -0.30
C ALA A 186 -18.20 -15.16 -1.71
N PRO A 187 -19.04 -14.24 -2.26
CA PRO A 187 -18.78 -13.65 -3.56
C PRO A 187 -17.45 -12.87 -3.63
N ILE A 188 -17.11 -12.12 -2.57
CA ILE A 188 -15.88 -11.32 -2.53
C ILE A 188 -14.65 -12.21 -2.35
N LEU A 189 -14.75 -13.27 -1.56
CA LEU A 189 -13.67 -14.26 -1.41
C LEU A 189 -13.40 -14.99 -2.74
N VAL A 190 -14.46 -15.42 -3.45
CA VAL A 190 -14.33 -16.03 -4.77
C VAL A 190 -13.69 -15.05 -5.76
N LEU A 191 -14.16 -13.80 -5.80
CA LEU A 191 -13.57 -12.76 -6.65
C LEU A 191 -12.11 -12.48 -6.31
N SER A 192 -11.74 -12.48 -5.04
CA SER A 192 -10.36 -12.31 -4.57
C SER A 192 -9.46 -13.43 -5.11
N VAL A 193 -9.90 -14.68 -5.00
CA VAL A 193 -9.16 -15.85 -5.51
C VAL A 193 -9.04 -15.81 -7.03
N ILE A 194 -10.13 -15.50 -7.74
CA ILE A 194 -10.12 -15.37 -9.20
C ILE A 194 -9.13 -14.28 -9.62
N THR A 195 -9.18 -13.10 -8.99
CA THR A 195 -8.26 -12.00 -9.33
C THR A 195 -6.82 -12.37 -9.00
N LEU A 196 -6.57 -13.00 -7.85
CA LEU A 196 -5.24 -13.44 -7.43
C LEU A 196 -4.59 -14.43 -8.43
N ILE A 197 -5.39 -15.29 -9.06
CA ILE A 197 -4.92 -16.27 -10.05
C ILE A 197 -4.80 -15.64 -11.44
N THR A 198 -5.82 -14.89 -11.87
CA THR A 198 -5.91 -14.39 -13.25
C THR A 198 -4.99 -13.21 -13.51
N LEU A 199 -4.80 -12.30 -12.54
CA LEU A 199 -4.01 -11.09 -12.71
C LEU A 199 -2.53 -11.38 -13.06
N PRO A 200 -1.81 -12.28 -12.36
CA PRO A 200 -0.44 -12.67 -12.75
C PRO A 200 -0.36 -13.27 -14.16
N ILE A 201 -1.37 -14.06 -14.55
CA ILE A 201 -1.43 -14.68 -15.87
C ILE A 201 -1.56 -13.60 -16.95
N VAL A 202 -2.52 -12.69 -16.78
CA VAL A 202 -2.77 -11.58 -17.72
C VAL A 202 -1.51 -10.71 -17.86
N ASN A 203 -0.90 -10.32 -16.75
CA ASN A 203 0.32 -9.50 -16.74
C ASN A 203 1.50 -10.22 -17.41
N MET A 204 1.69 -11.50 -17.14
CA MET A 204 2.72 -12.31 -17.79
C MET A 204 2.51 -12.41 -19.30
N LEU A 205 1.25 -12.50 -19.76
CA LEU A 205 0.89 -12.55 -21.18
C LEU A 205 1.04 -11.19 -21.88
N ALA A 206 1.06 -10.08 -21.14
CA ALA A 206 1.30 -8.74 -21.66
C ALA A 206 2.79 -8.47 -21.98
N MET A 207 3.70 -9.38 -21.60
CA MET A 207 5.14 -9.28 -21.92
C MET A 207 5.36 -9.13 -23.43
N PRO A 208 6.08 -8.07 -23.88
CA PRO A 208 6.41 -7.92 -25.29
C PRO A 208 7.15 -9.14 -25.84
N ARG A 209 6.79 -9.58 -27.04
CA ARG A 209 7.44 -10.72 -27.70
C ARG A 209 8.70 -10.31 -28.47
N ASN A 210 8.69 -9.11 -29.04
CA ASN A 210 9.81 -8.58 -29.81
C ASN A 210 10.82 -7.90 -28.88
N LYS A 211 12.10 -8.24 -29.01
CA LYS A 211 13.17 -7.70 -28.16
C LYS A 211 13.31 -6.18 -28.27
N GLU A 212 13.02 -5.61 -29.44
CA GLU A 212 13.07 -4.16 -29.69
C GLU A 212 12.07 -3.36 -28.84
N ASN A 213 10.98 -4.00 -28.42
CA ASN A 213 9.97 -3.37 -27.57
C ASN A 213 10.29 -3.55 -26.07
N ILE A 214 11.40 -4.21 -25.71
CA ILE A 214 11.81 -4.40 -24.32
C ILE A 214 12.63 -3.20 -23.88
N ILE A 215 12.13 -2.49 -22.86
CA ILE A 215 12.83 -1.41 -22.18
C ILE A 215 13.35 -2.00 -20.87
N GLU A 216 14.65 -2.27 -20.77
CA GLU A 216 15.27 -2.74 -19.53
C GLU A 216 15.44 -1.58 -18.54
N LEU A 217 15.68 -1.93 -17.27
CA LEU A 217 16.05 -0.97 -16.24
C LEU A 217 17.40 -0.33 -16.59
N ASP A 218 17.45 1.00 -16.60
CA ASP A 218 18.72 1.73 -16.64
C ASP A 218 19.34 1.75 -15.23
N PRO A 219 20.49 1.07 -15.00
CA PRO A 219 21.11 0.98 -13.68
C PRO A 219 21.58 2.34 -13.14
N THR A 220 21.77 3.33 -14.01
CA THR A 220 22.29 4.66 -13.60
C THR A 220 21.25 5.49 -12.84
N VAL A 221 19.96 5.15 -12.98
CA VAL A 221 18.85 5.85 -12.32
C VAL A 221 18.91 5.74 -10.79
N PHE A 222 19.56 4.71 -10.24
CA PHE A 222 19.54 4.41 -8.80
C PHE A 222 20.91 4.48 -8.10
N ALA A 223 21.96 4.93 -8.81
CA ALA A 223 23.32 5.06 -8.24
C ALA A 223 23.41 6.03 -7.03
N PHE A 224 22.35 6.78 -6.75
CA PHE A 224 22.26 7.73 -5.63
C PHE A 224 21.60 7.17 -4.36
N GLU A 225 20.81 6.09 -4.44
CA GLU A 225 20.11 5.53 -3.26
C GLU A 225 21.03 4.74 -2.32
N GLU A 226 22.11 4.14 -2.85
CA GLU A 226 23.03 3.29 -2.07
C GLU A 226 23.88 4.07 -1.05
N LYS A 227 23.91 5.41 -1.12
CA LYS A 227 24.72 6.26 -0.24
C LYS A 227 24.03 6.68 1.06
N ALA A 228 22.76 6.35 1.26
CA ALA A 228 22.02 6.66 2.49
C ALA A 228 22.06 5.50 3.51
N LYS A 229 23.24 4.91 3.77
CA LYS A 229 23.44 4.20 5.03
C LYS A 229 23.61 5.26 6.11
N ALA A 230 22.75 5.23 7.13
CA ALA A 230 22.83 6.12 8.29
C ALA A 230 24.28 6.21 8.79
N PRO A 231 24.77 7.41 9.14
CA PRO A 231 26.13 7.56 9.62
C PRO A 231 26.29 6.67 10.86
N ALA A 232 27.17 5.67 10.77
CA ALA A 232 27.77 5.14 11.98
C ALA A 232 28.37 6.35 12.69
N GLY A 233 27.94 6.62 13.93
CA GLY A 233 28.50 7.70 14.73
C GLY A 233 30.03 7.64 14.75
N PRO A 234 30.71 8.77 15.00
CA PRO A 234 32.17 8.87 14.87
C PRO A 234 32.86 7.68 15.54
N ALA A 235 33.54 6.89 14.71
CA ALA A 235 34.22 5.68 15.15
C ALA A 235 35.21 6.03 16.27
N GLY A 236 35.03 5.43 17.46
CA GLY A 236 35.96 5.57 18.59
C GLY A 236 35.50 6.43 19.77
N GLN A 237 34.29 7.02 19.76
CA GLN A 237 33.72 7.68 20.94
C GLN A 237 32.75 6.75 21.69
N PRO A 238 32.71 6.78 23.04
CA PRO A 238 31.74 6.02 23.81
C PRO A 238 30.32 6.54 23.52
N LEU A 239 29.40 5.63 23.19
CA LEU A 239 28.01 5.97 22.91
C LEU A 239 27.40 6.77 24.07
N THR A 240 26.82 7.93 23.74
CA THR A 240 26.05 8.74 24.68
C THR A 240 24.83 7.97 25.21
N LEU A 241 24.27 8.39 26.35
CA LEU A 241 23.06 7.76 26.88
C LEU A 241 21.90 7.80 25.86
N ALA A 242 21.75 8.92 25.14
CA ALA A 242 20.75 9.08 24.10
C ALA A 242 20.95 8.08 22.95
N GLU A 243 22.18 7.92 22.46
CA GLU A 243 22.49 6.94 21.40
C GLU A 243 22.25 5.49 21.85
N ARG A 244 22.53 5.17 23.12
CA ARG A 244 22.23 3.85 23.70
C ARG A 244 20.72 3.59 23.75
N MET A 245 19.92 4.59 24.15
CA MET A 245 18.46 4.49 24.17
C MET A 245 17.89 4.35 22.75
N ASN A 246 18.36 5.17 21.81
CA ASN A 246 17.94 5.13 20.41
C ASN A 246 18.25 3.78 19.75
N ASN A 247 19.34 3.12 20.14
CA ASN A 247 19.74 1.82 19.61
C ASN A 247 19.39 0.62 20.52
N SER A 248 18.56 0.83 21.54
CA SER A 248 18.19 -0.23 22.49
C SER A 248 17.12 -1.15 21.91
N TYR A 249 17.46 -2.43 21.72
CA TYR A 249 16.48 -3.46 21.38
C TYR A 249 15.48 -3.70 22.51
N ILE A 250 15.91 -3.50 23.77
CA ILE A 250 15.04 -3.69 24.92
C ILE A 250 13.90 -2.68 24.88
N LEU A 251 14.18 -1.40 24.58
CA LEU A 251 13.13 -0.39 24.49
C LEU A 251 12.16 -0.68 23.33
N GLY A 252 12.67 -1.05 22.15
CA GLY A 252 11.84 -1.43 21.01
C GLY A 252 10.98 -2.67 21.29
N TRP A 253 11.54 -3.70 21.92
CA TRP A 253 10.80 -4.91 22.27
C TRP A 253 9.80 -4.69 23.40
N LEU A 254 10.12 -3.91 24.43
CA LEU A 254 9.18 -3.62 25.51
C LEU A 254 7.92 -2.93 24.97
N ILE A 255 8.08 -1.88 24.16
CA ILE A 255 6.93 -1.17 23.59
C ILE A 255 6.20 -2.03 22.55
N GLY A 256 6.94 -2.77 21.71
CA GLY A 256 6.39 -3.71 20.75
C GLY A 256 5.54 -4.80 21.40
N LEU A 257 6.09 -5.50 22.40
CA LEU A 257 5.42 -6.57 23.13
C LEU A 257 4.25 -6.06 23.95
N MET A 258 4.32 -4.84 24.48
CA MET A 258 3.16 -4.20 25.12
C MET A 258 2.00 -4.03 24.14
N GLY A 259 2.28 -3.61 22.90
CA GLY A 259 1.29 -3.55 21.83
C GLY A 259 0.71 -4.93 21.51
N ILE A 260 1.56 -5.95 21.37
CA ILE A 260 1.09 -7.33 21.14
C ILE A 260 0.21 -7.83 22.31
N ALA A 261 0.59 -7.56 23.56
CA ALA A 261 -0.20 -7.92 24.72
C ALA A 261 -1.59 -7.26 24.72
N TYR A 262 -1.67 -5.98 24.31
CA TYR A 262 -2.94 -5.31 24.10
C TYR A 262 -3.79 -6.00 23.03
N LEU A 263 -3.20 -6.34 21.87
CA LEU A 263 -3.91 -7.04 20.78
C LEU A 263 -4.44 -8.40 21.23
N VAL A 264 -3.63 -9.20 21.92
CA VAL A 264 -4.04 -10.51 22.46
C VAL A 264 -5.24 -10.33 23.40
N LYS A 265 -5.18 -9.36 24.33
CA LYS A 265 -6.29 -9.07 25.25
C LYS A 265 -7.54 -8.57 24.51
N TYR A 266 -7.37 -7.75 23.47
CA TYR A 266 -8.45 -7.21 22.67
C TYR A 266 -9.22 -8.33 21.93
N PHE A 267 -8.49 -9.21 21.23
CA PHE A 267 -9.10 -10.34 20.51
C PHE A 267 -9.65 -11.41 21.46
N ALA A 268 -9.00 -11.67 22.61
CA ALA A 268 -9.52 -12.59 23.62
C ALA A 268 -10.87 -12.15 24.21
N LYS A 269 -11.20 -10.86 24.13
CA LYS A 269 -12.50 -10.30 24.53
C LYS A 269 -13.53 -10.26 23.40
N GLY A 270 -13.24 -10.87 22.25
CA GLY A 270 -14.11 -10.85 21.07
C GLY A 270 -14.02 -9.57 20.25
N GLY A 271 -12.93 -8.80 20.36
CA GLY A 271 -12.69 -7.64 19.51
C GLY A 271 -12.58 -8.04 18.02
N GLY A 272 -13.14 -7.21 17.14
CA GLY A 272 -13.14 -7.42 15.69
C GLY A 272 -11.99 -6.72 14.97
N LEU A 273 -11.87 -6.91 13.67
CA LEU A 273 -10.96 -6.11 12.86
C LEU A 273 -11.62 -4.78 12.48
N ASP A 274 -10.92 -3.68 12.75
CA ASP A 274 -11.26 -2.34 12.29
C ASP A 274 -9.99 -1.59 11.84
N LEU A 275 -10.15 -0.40 11.26
CA LEU A 275 -9.02 0.39 10.72
C LEU A 275 -7.97 0.72 11.79
N ASN A 276 -8.40 1.01 13.01
CA ASN A 276 -7.49 1.36 14.10
C ASN A 276 -6.69 0.13 14.55
N ILE A 277 -7.34 -1.03 14.67
CA ILE A 277 -6.69 -2.28 15.06
C ILE A 277 -5.68 -2.71 14.00
N VAL A 278 -6.01 -2.59 12.71
CA VAL A 278 -5.05 -2.86 11.62
C VAL A 278 -3.85 -1.92 11.71
N ASN A 279 -4.08 -0.61 11.86
CA ASN A 279 -3.01 0.37 12.01
C ASN A 279 -2.14 0.08 13.24
N PHE A 280 -2.77 -0.32 14.34
CA PHE A 280 -2.07 -0.72 15.56
C PHE A 280 -1.19 -1.95 15.30
N ILE A 281 -1.72 -3.00 14.66
CA ILE A 281 -0.95 -4.21 14.31
C ILE A 281 0.29 -3.83 13.50
N ILE A 282 0.15 -3.06 12.43
CA ILE A 282 1.28 -2.76 11.54
C ILE A 282 2.37 -1.92 12.23
N ILE A 283 1.98 -0.98 13.10
CA ILE A 283 2.92 -0.18 13.91
C ILE A 283 3.75 -1.10 14.79
N PHE A 284 3.12 -1.90 15.65
CA PHE A 284 3.85 -2.65 16.67
C PHE A 284 4.60 -3.85 16.09
N VAL A 285 4.08 -4.48 15.02
CA VAL A 285 4.84 -5.48 14.26
C VAL A 285 6.05 -4.83 13.59
N GLY A 286 5.91 -3.65 12.99
CA GLY A 286 7.03 -2.91 12.42
C GLY A 286 8.12 -2.60 13.46
N ILE A 287 7.72 -2.14 14.65
CA ILE A 287 8.65 -1.87 15.76
C ILE A 287 9.42 -3.14 16.15
N LEU A 288 8.71 -4.27 16.31
CA LEU A 288 9.34 -5.54 16.69
C LEU A 288 10.32 -6.05 15.63
N LEU A 289 9.97 -5.92 14.34
CA LEU A 289 10.80 -6.38 13.24
C LEU A 289 12.03 -5.50 12.99
N LEU A 290 11.96 -4.19 13.27
CA LEU A 290 13.10 -3.28 13.17
C LEU A 290 13.98 -3.30 14.43
N GLY A 291 13.38 -3.62 15.58
CA GLY A 291 14.06 -3.94 16.83
C GLY A 291 14.48 -2.73 17.66
N THR A 292 15.00 -1.67 17.05
CA THR A 292 15.46 -0.45 17.76
C THR A 292 14.68 0.80 17.34
N PRO A 293 14.45 1.77 18.26
CA PRO A 293 13.79 3.04 17.92
C PRO A 293 14.44 3.78 16.76
N SER A 294 15.77 3.84 16.71
CA SER A 294 16.51 4.53 15.65
C SER A 294 16.31 3.88 14.29
N ARG A 295 16.22 2.55 14.24
CA ARG A 295 15.91 1.84 12.99
C ARG A 295 14.48 2.06 12.58
N TYR A 296 13.55 2.12 13.51
CA TYR A 296 12.14 2.34 13.21
C TYR A 296 11.87 3.72 12.59
N ILE A 297 12.51 4.76 13.11
CA ILE A 297 12.36 6.15 12.65
C ILE A 297 13.21 6.41 11.38
N GLY A 298 14.32 5.69 11.21
CA GLY A 298 15.25 5.91 10.11
C GLY A 298 14.87 5.26 8.77
N VAL A 299 13.68 4.64 8.68
CA VAL A 299 13.14 4.06 7.44
C VAL A 299 12.51 5.13 6.57
#